data_AF-A0A1G7AIT9-F1
#
_entry.id   AF-A0A1G7AIT9-F1
#
_cell.length_a   1.000
_cell.length_b   1.000
_cell.length_c   1.000
_cell.angle_alpha   90.00
_cell.angle_beta   90.00
_cell.angle_gamma   90.00
#
_symmetry.space_group_name_H-M   'P 1'
#
loop_
_entity.id
_entity.type
_entity.pdbx_description
1 polymer ?
#
loop_
_entity_poly.entity_id
_entity_poly.type
_entity_poly.pdbx_seq_one_letter_code
_entity_poly.pdbx_strand_id
1 'polypeptide(L)'
;RLPKKTQEAQKLIDYYESNKTRMNYPLYKTIGAGLIGSGAIESAHRTVVQKRLKQSGQRWSRNGAQNMLYLRVTKKNQQWSKIVELTKREFVKNAA
;
A
#
# COMPACT_ATOMS: atom_id res chain seq x y z
N ARG A 1 -2.35 42.35 -7.55
CA ARG A 1 -2.38 42.22 -6.08
C ARG A 1 -2.54 40.74 -5.76
N LEU A 2 -1.57 40.10 -5.09
CA LEU A 2 -1.71 38.69 -4.70
C LEU A 2 -2.92 38.55 -3.75
N PRO A 3 -3.72 37.48 -3.86
CA PRO A 3 -4.87 37.27 -3.00
C PRO A 3 -4.42 37.20 -1.52
N LYS A 4 -5.28 37.68 -0.61
CA LYS A 4 -5.05 37.56 0.84
C LYS A 4 -4.87 36.08 1.17
N LYS A 5 -3.82 35.74 1.96
CA LYS A 5 -3.60 34.37 2.42
C LYS A 5 -4.85 33.87 3.16
N THR A 6 -5.46 32.83 2.63
CA THR A 6 -6.56 32.13 3.29
C THR A 6 -6.02 31.28 4.43
N GLN A 7 -6.89 30.91 5.37
CA GLN A 7 -6.53 30.00 6.45
C GLN A 7 -6.01 28.65 5.92
N GLU A 8 -6.61 28.13 4.84
CA GLU A 8 -6.16 26.89 4.20
C GLU A 8 -4.77 27.02 3.56
N ALA A 9 -4.47 28.16 2.94
CA ALA A 9 -3.13 28.42 2.43
C ALA A 9 -2.09 28.46 3.56
N GLN A 10 -2.45 29.03 4.72
CA GLN A 10 -1.55 29.06 5.87
C GLN A 10 -1.31 27.65 6.43
N LYS A 11 -2.36 26.83 6.61
CA LYS A 11 -2.22 25.43 7.03
C LYS A 11 -1.31 24.62 6.11
N LEU A 12 -1.42 24.82 4.79
CA LEU A 12 -0.59 24.13 3.82
C LEU A 12 0.89 24.54 3.94
N ILE A 13 1.16 25.84 4.12
CA ILE A 13 2.51 26.34 4.37
C ILE A 13 3.09 25.72 5.64
N ASP A 14 2.34 25.73 6.74
CA ASP A 14 2.78 25.18 8.01
C ASP A 14 3.08 23.66 7.91
N TYR A 15 2.27 22.93 7.13
CA TYR A 15 2.53 21.53 6.82
C TYR A 15 3.84 21.32 6.05
N TYR A 16 4.11 22.10 5.01
CA TYR A 16 5.35 21.99 4.24
C TYR A 16 6.58 22.37 5.07
N GLU A 17 6.49 23.44 5.88
CA GLU A 17 7.59 23.88 6.73
C GLU A 17 7.91 22.84 7.81
N SER A 18 6.90 22.30 8.48
CA SER A 18 7.09 21.24 9.50
C SER A 18 7.61 19.93 8.92
N ASN A 19 7.39 19.66 7.63
CA ASN A 19 7.83 18.44 6.94
C ASN A 19 9.03 18.66 6.00
N LYS A 20 9.70 19.83 6.06
CA LYS A 20 10.78 20.20 5.14
C LYS A 20 11.93 19.19 5.10
N THR A 21 12.22 18.54 6.24
CA THR A 21 13.22 17.48 6.34
C THR A 21 12.94 16.27 5.44
N ARG A 22 11.66 16.00 5.15
CA ARG A 22 11.20 14.92 4.25
C ARG A 22 11.27 15.29 2.77
N MET A 23 11.64 16.52 2.45
CA MET A 23 11.76 17.03 1.08
C MET A 23 13.23 17.19 0.64
N ASN A 24 14.18 16.50 1.29
CA ASN A 24 15.58 16.47 0.85
C ASN A 24 15.74 15.57 -0.40
N TYR A 25 15.16 16.02 -1.51
CA TYR A 25 15.21 15.31 -2.80
C TYR A 25 16.63 15.01 -3.28
N PRO A 26 17.65 15.90 -3.11
CA PRO A 26 19.02 15.56 -3.45
C PRO A 26 19.53 14.33 -2.70
N LEU A 27 19.35 14.28 -1.37
CA LEU A 27 19.74 13.12 -0.57
C LEU A 27 19.04 11.84 -1.03
N TYR A 28 17.74 11.89 -1.28
CA TYR A 28 16.99 10.70 -1.70
C TYR A 28 17.41 10.19 -3.08
N LYS A 29 17.83 11.10 -3.97
CA LYS A 29 18.43 10.71 -5.25
C LYS A 29 19.81 10.07 -5.06
N THR A 30 20.66 10.59 -4.18
CA THR A 30 22.02 10.05 -3.98
C THR A 30 22.03 8.69 -3.30
N ILE A 31 21.12 8.42 -2.36
CA ILE A 31 21.00 7.10 -1.71
C ILE A 31 20.28 6.07 -2.59
N GLY A 32 19.87 6.44 -3.81
CA GLY A 32 19.19 5.52 -4.72
C GLY A 32 17.76 5.18 -4.33
N ALA A 33 17.02 6.10 -3.68
CA ALA A 33 15.62 5.86 -3.29
C ALA A 33 14.66 5.68 -4.49
N GLY A 34 15.15 5.85 -5.72
CA GLY A 34 14.41 5.60 -6.95
C GLY A 34 13.38 6.69 -7.24
N LEU A 35 12.14 6.26 -7.54
CA LEU A 35 11.04 7.16 -7.87
C LEU A 35 10.52 7.87 -6.61
N ILE A 36 10.65 9.19 -6.56
CA ILE A 36 10.15 10.01 -5.47
C ILE A 36 8.73 10.47 -5.82
N GLY A 37 7.75 9.61 -5.51
CA GLY A 37 6.32 9.88 -5.73
C GLY A 37 5.45 8.73 -5.22
N SER A 38 4.20 9.04 -4.85
CA SER A 38 3.25 8.07 -4.31
C SER A 38 2.57 7.18 -5.35
N GLY A 39 2.73 7.47 -6.65
CA GLY A 39 1.96 6.83 -7.73
C GLY A 39 2.03 5.30 -7.75
N ALA A 40 3.21 4.71 -7.54
CA ALA A 40 3.36 3.26 -7.46
C ALA A 40 2.61 2.66 -6.26
N ILE A 41 2.69 3.34 -5.10
CA ILE A 41 2.00 2.94 -3.87
C ILE A 41 0.48 3.06 -4.02
N GLU A 42 0.00 4.16 -4.61
CA GLU A 42 -1.42 4.37 -4.88
C GLU A 42 -1.97 3.35 -5.87
N SER A 43 -1.20 3.01 -6.90
CA SER A 43 -1.55 1.95 -7.86
C SER A 43 -1.61 0.58 -7.17
N ALA A 44 -0.64 0.24 -6.32
CA ALA A 44 -0.66 -0.99 -5.53
C ALA A 44 -1.87 -1.03 -4.59
N HIS A 45 -2.19 0.07 -3.90
CA HIS A 45 -3.36 0.16 -3.04
C HIS A 45 -4.67 -0.06 -3.82
N ARG A 46 -4.83 0.54 -5.00
CA ARG A 46 -6.02 0.34 -5.85
C ARG A 46 -6.11 -1.11 -6.36
N THR A 47 -5.00 -1.68 -6.82
CA THR A 47 -4.99 -2.96 -7.53
C THR A 47 -4.94 -4.18 -6.62
N VAL A 48 -4.23 -4.11 -5.49
CA VAL A 48 -4.07 -5.21 -4.52
C VAL A 48 -5.22 -5.19 -3.53
N VAL A 49 -5.44 -4.05 -2.86
CA VAL A 49 -6.41 -3.89 -1.76
C VAL A 49 -7.80 -3.61 -2.30
N GLN A 50 -8.03 -2.42 -2.89
CA GLN A 50 -9.38 -1.93 -3.18
C GLN A 50 -10.15 -2.83 -4.14
N LYS A 51 -9.48 -3.34 -5.18
CA LYS A 51 -10.09 -4.21 -6.19
C LYS A 51 -10.75 -5.47 -5.62
N ARG A 52 -10.37 -5.91 -4.41
CA ARG A 52 -10.97 -7.08 -3.75
C ARG A 52 -11.68 -6.77 -2.43
N LEU A 53 -11.20 -5.79 -1.67
CA LEU A 53 -11.63 -5.52 -0.29
C LEU A 53 -12.60 -4.32 -0.19
N LYS A 54 -12.78 -3.55 -1.26
CA LYS A 54 -13.63 -2.34 -1.31
C LYS A 54 -14.69 -2.44 -2.40
N GLN A 55 -15.42 -3.56 -2.45
CA GLN A 55 -16.58 -3.71 -3.36
C GLN A 55 -17.90 -3.70 -2.58
N SER A 56 -19.01 -3.43 -3.28
CA SER A 56 -20.34 -3.38 -2.66
C SER A 56 -20.70 -4.70 -1.96
N GLY A 57 -21.37 -4.60 -0.82
CA GLY A 57 -21.84 -5.76 -0.03
C GLY A 57 -20.76 -6.53 0.72
N GLN A 58 -19.47 -6.17 0.59
CA GLN A 58 -18.40 -6.87 1.29
C GLN A 58 -18.30 -6.46 2.75
N ARG A 59 -18.21 -7.45 3.63
CA ARG A 59 -17.90 -7.29 5.04
C ARG A 59 -16.71 -8.17 5.38
N TRP A 60 -15.75 -7.61 6.10
CA TRP A 60 -14.54 -8.32 6.48
C TRP A 60 -14.31 -8.15 7.97
N SER A 61 -13.99 -9.25 8.66
CA SER A 61 -13.29 -9.16 9.93
C SER A 61 -11.84 -8.74 9.68
N ARG A 62 -11.16 -8.17 10.67
CA ARG A 62 -9.75 -7.78 10.56
C ARG A 62 -8.87 -8.95 10.10
N ASN A 63 -9.06 -10.12 10.72
CA ASN A 63 -8.31 -11.33 10.39
C ASN A 63 -8.66 -11.83 8.96
N GLY A 64 -9.93 -11.81 8.58
CA GLY A 64 -10.37 -12.23 7.24
C GLY A 64 -9.82 -11.32 6.14
N ALA A 65 -9.83 -10.00 6.34
CA ALA A 65 -9.24 -9.03 5.43
C ALA A 65 -7.73 -9.27 5.26
N GLN A 66 -7.01 -9.49 6.37
CA GLN A 66 -5.57 -9.75 6.36
C GLN A 66 -5.23 -11.03 5.60
N ASN A 67 -5.95 -12.13 5.87
CA ASN A 67 -5.74 -13.41 5.18
C ASN A 67 -5.99 -13.28 3.68
N MET A 68 -7.06 -12.59 3.29
CA MET A 68 -7.34 -12.30 1.87
C MET A 68 -6.22 -11.44 1.25
N LEU A 69 -5.70 -10.45 1.98
CA LEU A 69 -4.62 -9.60 1.50
C LEU A 69 -3.34 -10.41 1.26
N TYR A 70 -2.97 -11.34 2.15
CA TYR A 70 -1.83 -12.23 1.95
C TYR A 70 -1.97 -13.04 0.65
N LEU A 71 -3.13 -13.65 0.41
CA LEU A 71 -3.38 -14.37 -0.84
C LEU A 71 -3.27 -13.47 -2.08
N ARG A 72 -3.78 -12.23 -1.99
CA ARG A 72 -3.72 -11.25 -3.08
C ARG A 72 -2.28 -10.84 -3.39
N VAL A 73 -1.47 -10.57 -2.37
CA VAL A 73 -0.05 -10.21 -2.53
C VAL A 73 0.72 -11.37 -3.15
N THR A 74 0.58 -12.58 -2.61
CA THR A 74 1.24 -13.77 -3.14
C THR A 74 0.88 -14.02 -4.61
N LYS A 75 -0.40 -13.87 -4.98
CA LYS A 75 -0.84 -13.98 -6.37
C LYS A 75 -0.24 -12.89 -7.27
N LYS A 76 -0.23 -11.63 -6.82
CA LYS A 76 0.30 -10.50 -7.59
C LYS A 76 1.81 -10.57 -7.78
N ASN A 77 2.52 -11.18 -6.83
CA ASN A 77 3.95 -11.47 -6.92
C ASN A 77 4.25 -12.73 -7.75
N GLN A 78 3.24 -13.35 -8.40
CA GLN A 78 3.39 -14.57 -9.20
C GLN A 78 3.90 -15.79 -8.38
N GLN A 79 3.65 -15.79 -7.07
CA GLN A 79 4.12 -16.81 -6.12
C GLN A 79 3.02 -17.81 -5.72
N TRP A 80 2.00 -17.99 -6.56
CA TRP A 80 0.85 -18.85 -6.23
C TRP A 80 1.23 -20.32 -6.02
N SER A 81 2.32 -20.79 -6.65
CA SER A 81 2.87 -22.12 -6.45
C SER A 81 3.14 -22.44 -4.97
N LYS A 82 3.59 -21.46 -4.18
CA LYS A 82 3.81 -21.62 -2.73
C LYS A 82 2.53 -21.99 -1.98
N ILE A 83 1.40 -21.38 -2.36
CA ILE A 83 0.10 -21.67 -1.74
C ILE A 83 -0.34 -23.10 -2.07
N VAL A 84 -0.20 -23.50 -3.35
CA VAL A 84 -0.53 -24.86 -3.80
C VAL A 84 0.32 -25.92 -3.11
N GLU A 85 1.60 -25.64 -2.90
CA GLU A 85 2.49 -26.55 -2.18
C GLU A 85 2.12 -26.66 -0.70
N LEU A 86 1.84 -25.53 -0.04
CA LEU A 86 1.42 -25.50 1.36
C LEU A 86 0.13 -26.29 1.58
N THR A 87 -0.88 -26.10 0.73
CA THR A 87 -2.15 -26.82 0.89
C THR A 87 -1.96 -28.33 0.73
N LYS A 88 -1.16 -28.78 -0.24
CA LYS A 88 -0.85 -30.21 -0.42
C LYS A 88 -0.20 -30.83 0.83
N ARG A 89 0.77 -30.14 1.45
CA ARG A 89 1.45 -30.64 2.67
C ARG A 89 0.49 -30.76 3.86
N GLU A 90 -0.39 -29.78 4.04
CA GLU A 90 -1.37 -29.78 5.13
C GLU A 90 -2.43 -30.89 4.96
N PHE A 91 -2.88 -31.17 3.73
CA PHE A 91 -3.80 -32.28 3.49
C PHE A 91 -3.16 -33.64 3.76
N VAL A 92 -1.87 -33.83 3.43
CA VAL A 92 -1.16 -35.07 3.71
C VAL A 92 -0.98 -35.29 5.21
N LYS A 93 -0.70 -34.24 5.99
CA LYS A 93 -0.55 -34.35 7.45
C LYS A 93 -1.86 -34.66 8.19
N ASN A 94 -3.00 -34.19 7.69
CA ASN A 94 -4.30 -34.43 8.33
C ASN A 94 -4.97 -35.74 7.91
N ALA A 95 -4.40 -36.45 6.92
CA ALA A 95 -4.89 -37.74 6.43
C ALA A 95 -4.09 -38.94 6.95
N ALA A 96 -3.01 -38.69 7.72
CA ALA A 96 -2.18 -39.67 8.42
C ALA A 96 -2.48 -39.63 9.92
#